data_AF-A0A6A7BGQ4-F1
#
_entry.id   AF-A0A6A7BGQ4-F1
#
_cell.length_a   1.000
_cell.length_b   1.000
_cell.length_c   1.000
_cell.angle_alpha   90.00
_cell.angle_beta   90.00
_cell.angle_gamma   90.00
#
_symmetry.space_group_name_H-M   'P 1'
#
loop_
_entity.id
_entity.type
_entity.pdbx_description
1 polymer ?
#
loop_
_entity_poly.entity_id
_entity_poly.type
_entity_poly.pdbx_seq_one_letter_code
_entity_poly.pdbx_strand_id
1 'polypeptide(L)'
;MGYLTSLALCSLIAKTLAFPSPVAQESEAPEKFVFGAIGDSWASGVSYGFFNGYDDNSDNCMRYKYAWSTVVNAAYDQWTPDTNKEAQFEFAACSGAVFSNLPDQMNNKMTRPKLVIMEAGGNNADFYPMASACLFHDEYNKDYGTLYEDDDPANPQGLCRKEIGLVRGRLTDPPDDPNEKSMKQKVIDAIDTWRDHPAVKDNDATLFVLGYPQFFEFNPECDNWTFSVVYAKEYQKVVTAMRQDFNDLIDLMNVAIRDAVEGYNDVKLQYIDINSAMKGHRFCEPGHSRQAQFNSGDDVWLWNSPGRWYTIKAGDETTTYDTVGGDFPPEDVFGALLDHPIGSPKEVDGCSVQTYQNPENPDTTMEWKACPQDYVLAGSAGRPASVSRTLHPTQSGHKGMGDIVIQRLKEYYGRICPSGCSCVGTVKACQ
;
A
#
# COMPACT_ATOMS: atom_id res chain seq x y z
N MET A 1 79.02 6.45 -40.25
CA MET A 1 79.26 6.78 -41.68
C MET A 1 78.42 5.80 -42.47
N GLY A 2 77.34 6.12 -43.17
CA GLY A 2 76.93 7.33 -43.85
C GLY A 2 76.30 6.85 -45.17
N TYR A 3 75.22 7.52 -45.58
CA TYR A 3 74.56 7.46 -46.89
C TYR A 3 73.35 6.53 -47.12
N LEU A 4 72.25 7.24 -47.38
CA LEU A 4 71.04 6.90 -48.13
C LEU A 4 71.33 6.09 -49.40
N THR A 5 70.37 5.28 -49.84
CA THR A 5 69.77 5.44 -51.19
C THR A 5 68.45 4.69 -51.33
N SER A 6 67.53 5.38 -52.03
CA SER A 6 66.14 5.05 -52.31
C SER A 6 65.99 3.85 -53.24
N LEU A 7 64.99 2.99 -53.01
CA LEU A 7 64.57 1.94 -53.95
C LEU A 7 63.06 2.02 -54.19
N ALA A 8 62.74 1.92 -55.47
CA ALA A 8 61.50 2.36 -56.08
C ALA A 8 60.32 1.40 -55.88
N LEU A 9 59.15 2.04 -56.00
CA LEU A 9 57.78 1.57 -56.02
C LEU A 9 57.54 0.45 -57.04
N CYS A 10 56.88 -0.63 -56.63
CA CYS A 10 56.09 -1.49 -57.52
C CYS A 10 54.71 -1.72 -56.89
N SER A 11 53.71 -1.05 -57.46
CA SER A 11 52.30 -1.11 -57.07
C SER A 11 51.66 -2.39 -57.61
N LEU A 12 51.13 -3.23 -56.71
CA LEU A 12 50.21 -4.32 -57.05
C LEU A 12 48.80 -3.91 -56.59
N ILE A 13 47.94 -3.54 -57.56
CA ILE A 13 46.51 -3.31 -57.33
C ILE A 13 45.84 -4.69 -57.27
N ALA A 14 45.54 -5.17 -56.07
CA ALA A 14 44.63 -6.29 -55.87
C ALA A 14 43.19 -5.79 -55.99
N LYS A 15 42.46 -6.25 -57.01
CA LYS A 15 41.01 -6.08 -57.12
C LYS A 15 40.34 -6.92 -56.02
N THR A 16 39.94 -6.28 -54.92
CA THR A 16 39.00 -6.88 -53.96
C THR A 16 37.58 -6.67 -54.50
N LEU A 17 36.92 -7.77 -54.87
CA LEU A 17 35.48 -7.81 -55.07
C LEU A 17 34.82 -7.70 -53.68
N ALA A 18 34.39 -6.50 -53.30
CA ALA A 18 33.55 -6.31 -52.12
C ALA A 18 32.14 -6.82 -52.43
N PHE A 19 31.77 -7.95 -51.83
CA PHE A 19 30.36 -8.34 -51.73
C PHE A 19 29.64 -7.28 -50.87
N PRO A 20 28.45 -6.79 -51.25
CA PRO A 20 27.66 -5.95 -50.37
C PRO A 20 27.25 -6.78 -49.15
N SER A 21 27.77 -6.42 -47.98
CA SER A 21 27.23 -6.90 -46.72
C SER A 21 25.75 -6.49 -46.66
N PRO A 22 24.83 -7.37 -46.25
CA PRO A 22 23.48 -6.93 -45.93
C PRO A 22 23.60 -5.90 -44.80
N VAL A 23 23.14 -4.69 -45.06
CA VAL A 23 22.90 -3.70 -44.02
C VAL A 23 21.88 -4.37 -43.10
N ALA A 24 22.34 -4.83 -41.93
CA ALA A 24 21.43 -5.18 -40.85
C ALA A 24 20.67 -3.91 -40.55
N GLN A 25 19.39 -3.90 -40.91
CA GLN A 25 18.47 -2.84 -40.54
C GLN A 25 18.42 -2.89 -39.01
N GLU A 26 19.08 -1.95 -38.33
CA GLU A 26 18.85 -1.69 -36.91
C GLU A 26 17.34 -1.49 -36.79
N SER A 27 16.64 -2.46 -36.21
CA SER A 27 15.25 -2.25 -35.85
C SER A 27 15.26 -1.12 -34.83
N GLU A 28 14.74 0.05 -35.20
CA GLU A 28 14.49 1.12 -34.24
C GLU A 28 13.75 0.50 -33.05
N ALA A 29 14.29 0.70 -31.85
CA ALA A 29 13.64 0.22 -30.65
C ALA A 29 12.19 0.73 -30.64
N PRO A 30 11.21 -0.12 -30.29
CA PRO A 30 9.81 0.29 -30.31
C PRO A 30 9.59 1.54 -29.45
N GLU A 31 8.77 2.46 -29.96
CA GLU A 31 8.42 3.69 -29.26
C GLU A 31 7.81 3.35 -27.89
N LYS A 32 8.14 4.14 -26.85
CA LYS A 32 7.68 3.85 -25.48
C LYS A 32 6.38 4.58 -25.15
N PHE A 33 5.46 3.89 -24.46
CA PHE A 33 4.36 4.53 -23.74
C PHE A 33 4.78 4.72 -22.28
N VAL A 34 5.11 5.97 -21.93
CA VAL A 34 5.54 6.33 -20.59
C VAL A 34 4.30 6.51 -19.70
N PHE A 35 4.25 5.81 -18.58
CA PHE A 35 3.26 6.03 -17.54
C PHE A 35 3.89 5.82 -16.17
N GLY A 36 3.31 6.40 -15.12
CA GLY A 36 3.88 6.29 -13.79
C GLY A 36 2.87 6.27 -12.66
N ALA A 37 3.35 5.86 -11.49
CA ALA A 37 2.59 5.83 -10.26
C ALA A 37 3.22 6.74 -9.21
N ILE A 38 2.45 7.67 -8.65
CA ILE A 38 2.83 8.55 -7.54
C ILE A 38 1.92 8.31 -6.35
N GLY A 39 2.35 8.73 -5.18
CA GLY A 39 1.50 8.69 -4.00
C GLY A 39 2.23 8.29 -2.73
N ASP A 40 1.45 7.81 -1.77
CA ASP A 40 1.93 7.45 -0.43
C ASP A 40 2.26 5.96 -0.27
N SER A 41 2.20 5.44 0.95
CA SER A 41 2.54 4.06 1.28
C SER A 41 1.57 3.03 0.70
N TRP A 42 0.34 3.40 0.36
CA TRP A 42 -0.58 2.52 -0.37
C TRP A 42 -0.19 2.39 -1.83
N ALA A 43 0.25 3.50 -2.44
CA ALA A 43 0.76 3.52 -3.80
C ALA A 43 2.11 2.80 -3.92
N SER A 44 3.03 3.01 -2.96
CA SER A 44 4.32 2.32 -2.93
C SER A 44 4.16 0.84 -2.57
N GLY A 45 3.10 0.49 -1.84
CA GLY A 45 2.73 -0.87 -1.47
C GLY A 45 3.46 -1.40 -0.24
N VAL A 46 3.59 -0.59 0.82
CA VAL A 46 4.26 -1.03 2.06
C VAL A 46 3.70 -2.38 2.51
N SER A 47 4.60 -3.34 2.64
CA SER A 47 4.32 -4.72 3.01
C SER A 47 4.81 -5.03 4.42
N TYR A 48 4.21 -6.04 5.04
CA TYR A 48 4.52 -6.48 6.40
C TYR A 48 5.95 -7.07 6.59
N GLY A 49 6.62 -7.50 5.51
CA GLY A 49 7.90 -8.21 5.56
C GLY A 49 8.94 -7.67 4.59
N PHE A 50 10.21 -7.62 5.02
CA PHE A 50 11.30 -7.03 4.23
C PHE A 50 11.99 -7.99 3.26
N PHE A 51 11.81 -9.31 3.40
CA PHE A 51 12.58 -10.28 2.63
C PHE A 51 12.10 -10.31 1.17
N ASN A 52 12.90 -9.74 0.27
CA ASN A 52 12.73 -9.73 -1.19
C ASN A 52 11.47 -9.03 -1.75
N GLY A 53 10.63 -8.42 -0.90
CA GLY A 53 9.38 -7.77 -1.31
C GLY A 53 9.56 -6.43 -2.03
N TYR A 54 10.61 -5.67 -1.72
CA TYR A 54 10.84 -4.33 -2.27
C TYR A 54 11.83 -4.31 -3.43
N ASP A 55 11.81 -3.23 -4.20
CA ASP A 55 12.66 -2.92 -5.35
C ASP A 55 14.12 -2.58 -5.00
N ASP A 56 14.72 -3.27 -4.03
CA ASP A 56 15.97 -2.93 -3.33
C ASP A 56 15.88 -1.80 -2.30
N ASN A 57 14.83 -0.97 -2.37
CA ASN A 57 14.54 0.09 -1.41
C ASN A 57 15.72 1.05 -1.16
N SER A 58 16.60 1.26 -2.14
CA SER A 58 17.78 2.11 -2.04
C SER A 58 17.49 3.58 -1.72
N ASP A 59 16.26 4.05 -2.03
CA ASP A 59 15.78 5.40 -1.74
C ASP A 59 14.84 5.49 -0.52
N ASN A 60 14.67 4.40 0.24
CA ASN A 60 13.76 4.25 1.38
C ASN A 60 12.26 4.50 1.07
N CYS A 61 11.84 4.46 -0.19
CA CYS A 61 10.43 4.69 -0.54
C CYS A 61 9.51 3.47 -0.38
N MET A 62 10.05 2.30 -0.03
CA MET A 62 9.32 1.06 0.24
C MET A 62 8.41 0.67 -0.94
N ARG A 63 8.98 0.61 -2.14
CA ARG A 63 8.27 0.28 -3.39
C ARG A 63 8.21 -1.24 -3.54
N TYR A 64 7.04 -1.80 -3.30
CA TYR A 64 6.81 -3.24 -3.29
C TYR A 64 6.67 -3.78 -4.72
N LYS A 65 7.35 -4.90 -4.98
CA LYS A 65 7.38 -5.58 -6.29
C LYS A 65 6.03 -6.08 -6.76
N TYR A 66 5.07 -6.18 -5.83
CA TYR A 66 3.71 -6.59 -6.11
C TYR A 66 2.68 -5.51 -5.76
N ALA A 67 3.10 -4.25 -5.66
CA ALA A 67 2.18 -3.13 -5.51
C ALA A 67 1.19 -3.09 -6.69
N TRP A 68 -0.01 -2.54 -6.50
CA TRP A 68 -1.05 -2.50 -7.54
C TRP A 68 -0.53 -1.87 -8.85
N SER A 69 0.39 -0.90 -8.76
CA SER A 69 0.99 -0.23 -9.91
C SER A 69 1.88 -1.16 -10.75
N THR A 70 2.58 -2.09 -10.10
CA THR A 70 3.36 -3.13 -10.78
C THR A 70 2.45 -4.18 -11.45
N VAL A 71 1.29 -4.48 -10.84
CA VAL A 71 0.26 -5.34 -11.44
C VAL A 71 -0.31 -4.69 -12.70
N VAL A 72 -0.62 -3.38 -12.64
CA VAL A 72 -1.06 -2.59 -13.80
C VAL A 72 0.01 -2.60 -14.90
N ASN A 73 1.29 -2.42 -14.55
CA ASN A 73 2.39 -2.49 -15.50
C ASN A 73 2.52 -3.86 -16.18
N ALA A 74 2.44 -4.94 -15.41
CA ALA A 74 2.48 -6.30 -15.97
C ALA A 74 1.33 -6.60 -16.93
N ALA A 75 0.21 -5.88 -16.82
CA ALA A 75 -0.96 -6.01 -17.68
C ALA A 75 -1.01 -5.00 -18.84
N TYR A 76 0.09 -4.28 -19.13
CA TYR A 76 0.14 -3.20 -20.13
C TYR A 76 -0.52 -3.55 -21.47
N ASP A 77 -0.19 -4.71 -22.05
CA ASP A 77 -0.72 -5.16 -23.34
C ASP A 77 -2.25 -5.25 -23.38
N GLN A 78 -2.88 -5.38 -22.22
CA GLN A 78 -4.33 -5.53 -22.11
C GLN A 78 -5.07 -4.19 -22.13
N TRP A 79 -4.43 -3.08 -21.72
CA TRP A 79 -5.11 -1.80 -21.52
C TRP A 79 -4.52 -0.65 -22.33
N THR A 80 -3.29 -0.79 -22.86
CA THR A 80 -2.60 0.27 -23.60
C THR A 80 -3.44 0.85 -24.74
N PRO A 81 -3.38 2.18 -25.00
CA PRO A 81 -3.97 2.77 -26.20
C PRO A 81 -3.28 2.32 -27.50
N ASP A 82 -2.03 1.85 -27.43
CA ASP A 82 -1.24 1.44 -28.61
C ASP A 82 -0.40 0.21 -28.29
N THR A 83 -0.74 -0.93 -28.88
CA THR A 83 -0.03 -2.22 -28.69
C THR A 83 1.29 -2.30 -29.45
N ASN A 84 1.61 -1.32 -30.29
CA ASN A 84 2.91 -1.27 -30.97
C ASN A 84 3.99 -0.57 -30.13
N LYS A 85 3.60 0.02 -29.00
CA LYS A 85 4.52 0.65 -28.05
C LYS A 85 4.84 -0.31 -26.92
N GLU A 86 6.03 -0.17 -26.36
CA GLU A 86 6.39 -0.88 -25.13
C GLU A 86 6.12 0.01 -23.91
N ALA A 87 5.73 -0.60 -22.79
CA ALA A 87 5.63 0.09 -21.52
C ALA A 87 6.98 0.68 -21.08
N GLN A 88 6.96 1.93 -20.60
CA GLN A 88 7.98 2.47 -19.72
C GLN A 88 7.29 2.92 -18.43
N PHE A 89 7.41 2.09 -17.39
CA PHE A 89 6.80 2.34 -16.10
C PHE A 89 7.73 3.12 -15.17
N GLU A 90 7.24 4.25 -14.67
CA GLU A 90 7.95 5.15 -13.76
C GLU A 90 7.33 5.07 -12.37
N PHE A 91 7.89 4.21 -11.52
CA PHE A 91 7.38 4.02 -10.15
C PHE A 91 7.96 5.10 -9.22
N ALA A 92 7.14 6.09 -8.85
CA ALA A 92 7.56 7.28 -8.09
C ALA A 92 6.93 7.44 -6.69
N ALA A 93 5.87 6.69 -6.37
CA ALA A 93 5.21 6.65 -5.04
C ALA A 93 6.15 6.35 -3.86
N CYS A 94 5.95 6.99 -2.71
CA CYS A 94 6.88 6.87 -1.59
C CYS A 94 6.14 6.77 -0.25
N SER A 95 6.54 5.81 0.57
CA SER A 95 6.00 5.68 1.92
C SER A 95 6.15 6.98 2.73
N GLY A 96 5.11 7.34 3.48
CA GLY A 96 5.07 8.56 4.29
C GLY A 96 4.83 9.86 3.49
N ALA A 97 4.68 9.79 2.16
CA ALA A 97 4.41 10.98 1.36
C ALA A 97 3.06 11.62 1.70
N VAL A 98 3.05 12.95 1.74
CA VAL A 98 1.86 13.80 1.70
C VAL A 98 1.78 14.51 0.35
N PHE A 99 0.67 15.20 0.05
CA PHE A 99 0.50 15.91 -1.23
C PHE A 99 1.64 16.87 -1.58
N SER A 100 2.27 17.53 -0.60
CA SER A 100 3.40 18.45 -0.85
C SER A 100 4.69 17.73 -1.29
N ASN A 101 4.76 16.40 -1.18
CA ASN A 101 5.89 15.62 -1.71
C ASN A 101 5.71 15.18 -3.17
N LEU A 102 4.51 15.29 -3.74
CA LEU A 102 4.24 14.83 -5.11
C LEU A 102 5.10 15.54 -6.17
N PRO A 103 5.40 16.85 -6.08
CA PRO A 103 6.31 17.52 -7.01
C PRO A 103 7.69 16.86 -7.04
N ASP A 104 8.23 16.46 -5.89
CA ASP A 104 9.54 15.82 -5.82
C ASP A 104 9.50 14.40 -6.41
N GLN A 105 8.41 13.66 -6.22
CA GLN A 105 8.23 12.36 -6.89
C GLN A 105 8.24 12.53 -8.41
N MET A 106 7.58 13.58 -8.91
CA MET A 106 7.57 13.89 -10.34
C MET A 106 8.95 14.33 -10.85
N ASN A 107 9.63 15.26 -10.16
CA ASN A 107 10.94 15.75 -10.57
C ASN A 107 12.02 14.66 -10.63
N ASN A 108 11.96 13.70 -9.69
CA ASN A 108 13.04 12.74 -9.52
C ASN A 108 12.89 11.48 -10.37
N LYS A 109 11.66 11.09 -10.73
CA LYS A 109 11.40 9.79 -11.37
C LYS A 109 10.47 9.85 -12.58
N MET A 110 9.79 10.98 -12.85
CA MET A 110 8.92 11.11 -14.03
C MET A 110 9.65 11.84 -15.15
N THR A 111 9.66 11.26 -16.35
CA THR A 111 10.28 11.91 -17.51
C THR A 111 9.24 12.76 -18.26
N ARG A 112 8.29 12.10 -18.93
CA ARG A 112 7.21 12.76 -19.68
C ARG A 112 5.99 11.84 -19.86
N PRO A 113 5.37 11.36 -18.76
CA PRO A 113 4.33 10.34 -18.79
C PRO A 113 3.05 10.81 -19.51
N LYS A 114 2.43 9.91 -20.28
CA LYS A 114 1.09 10.08 -20.88
C LYS A 114 -0.03 9.73 -19.91
N LEU A 115 0.27 8.95 -18.88
CA LEU A 115 -0.64 8.52 -17.84
C LEU A 115 0.07 8.57 -16.49
N VAL A 116 -0.57 9.21 -15.51
CA VAL A 116 -0.15 9.17 -14.11
C VAL A 116 -1.30 8.59 -13.29
N ILE A 117 -0.98 7.68 -12.38
CA ILE A 117 -1.94 7.10 -11.44
C ILE A 117 -1.48 7.47 -10.03
N MET A 118 -2.36 8.10 -9.25
CA MET A 118 -2.07 8.67 -7.93
C MET A 118 -2.94 8.03 -6.86
N GLU A 119 -2.32 7.64 -5.74
CA GLU A 119 -3.03 7.26 -4.51
C GLU A 119 -2.32 7.93 -3.33
N ALA A 120 -2.92 9.01 -2.82
CA ALA A 120 -2.34 9.84 -1.78
C ALA A 120 -3.42 10.56 -0.97
N GLY A 121 -3.11 10.81 0.30
CA GLY A 121 -3.95 11.62 1.19
C GLY A 121 -4.05 11.05 2.60
N GLY A 122 -3.83 9.75 2.78
CA GLY A 122 -3.92 9.09 4.10
C GLY A 122 -3.03 9.75 5.15
N ASN A 123 -1.79 10.11 4.76
CA ASN A 123 -0.86 10.83 5.64
C ASN A 123 -1.27 12.29 5.89
N ASN A 124 -2.01 12.94 4.99
CA ASN A 124 -2.52 14.30 5.18
C ASN A 124 -3.67 14.37 6.20
N ALA A 125 -4.37 13.25 6.43
CA ALA A 125 -5.43 13.13 7.42
C ALA A 125 -4.94 12.56 8.77
N ASP A 126 -3.69 12.06 8.85
CA ASP A 126 -3.12 11.29 9.96
C ASP A 126 -3.88 10.00 10.30
N PHE A 127 -4.17 9.16 9.31
CA PHE A 127 -4.73 7.82 9.57
C PHE A 127 -3.79 6.93 10.40
N TYR A 128 -2.47 7.09 10.31
CA TYR A 128 -1.53 6.25 11.06
C TYR A 128 -1.56 6.51 12.58
N PRO A 129 -1.47 7.77 13.08
CA PRO A 129 -1.70 8.06 14.50
C PRO A 129 -3.02 7.49 15.03
N MET A 130 -4.11 7.58 14.26
CA MET A 130 -5.40 6.97 14.62
C MET A 130 -5.31 5.45 14.71
N ALA A 131 -4.72 4.78 13.72
CA ALA A 131 -4.53 3.32 13.75
C ALA A 131 -3.64 2.86 14.93
N SER A 132 -2.58 3.61 15.23
CA SER A 132 -1.74 3.38 16.42
C SER A 132 -2.55 3.50 17.71
N ALA A 133 -3.38 4.53 17.83
CA ALA A 133 -4.19 4.80 19.02
C ALA A 133 -5.39 3.87 19.20
N CYS A 134 -5.94 3.31 18.12
CA CYS A 134 -7.16 2.51 18.16
C CYS A 134 -6.94 1.01 17.94
N LEU A 135 -5.89 0.62 17.23
CA LEU A 135 -5.68 -0.79 16.88
C LEU A 135 -4.44 -1.32 17.57
N PHE A 136 -3.31 -0.65 17.43
CA PHE A 136 -2.02 -1.29 17.67
C PHE A 136 -1.51 -1.17 19.10
N HIS A 137 -1.73 -0.05 19.78
CA HIS A 137 -1.16 0.23 21.11
C HIS A 137 0.35 -0.08 21.17
N ASP A 138 1.07 0.42 20.16
CA ASP A 138 2.43 0.01 19.82
C ASP A 138 3.53 0.65 20.67
N GLU A 139 3.25 1.73 21.38
CA GLU A 139 4.18 2.43 22.23
C GLU A 139 4.06 1.92 23.68
N TYR A 140 4.99 1.06 24.11
CA TYR A 140 4.93 0.36 25.40
C TYR A 140 4.73 1.27 26.64
N ASN A 141 5.29 2.48 26.62
CA ASN A 141 5.21 3.43 27.74
C ASN A 141 4.14 4.50 27.56
N LYS A 142 3.37 4.46 26.48
CA LYS A 142 2.32 5.44 26.20
C LYS A 142 1.06 5.09 26.99
N ASP A 143 0.48 6.11 27.60
CA ASP A 143 -0.86 6.05 28.16
C ASP A 143 -1.84 6.39 27.02
N TYR A 144 -2.59 5.38 26.58
CA TYR A 144 -3.60 5.54 25.54
C TYR A 144 -4.95 6.06 26.09
N GLY A 145 -5.08 6.16 27.42
CA GLY A 145 -6.31 6.60 28.08
C GLY A 145 -7.42 5.55 28.00
N THR A 146 -8.66 6.01 28.20
CA THR A 146 -9.85 5.14 28.21
C THR A 146 -10.02 4.38 26.89
N LEU A 147 -10.28 3.08 26.97
CA LEU A 147 -10.58 2.24 25.81
C LEU A 147 -11.84 2.74 25.09
N TYR A 148 -11.90 2.58 23.76
CA TYR A 148 -12.98 3.09 22.92
C TYR A 148 -14.37 2.68 23.41
N GLU A 149 -14.55 1.42 23.81
CA GLU A 149 -15.82 0.86 24.28
C GLU A 149 -16.29 1.45 25.62
N ASP A 150 -15.36 1.97 26.43
CA ASP A 150 -15.63 2.54 27.75
C ASP A 150 -15.59 4.08 27.74
N ASP A 151 -15.13 4.69 26.64
CA ASP A 151 -14.93 6.13 26.52
C ASP A 151 -16.22 6.87 26.11
N ASP A 152 -16.44 8.05 26.68
CA ASP A 152 -17.60 8.89 26.40
C ASP A 152 -17.42 9.61 25.05
N PRO A 153 -18.22 9.30 24.01
CA PRO A 153 -18.10 9.97 22.71
C PRO A 153 -18.38 11.47 22.76
N ALA A 154 -19.10 11.97 23.76
CA ALA A 154 -19.38 13.41 23.93
C ALA A 154 -18.22 14.16 24.61
N ASN A 155 -17.35 13.45 25.34
CA ASN A 155 -16.21 14.02 26.06
C ASN A 155 -15.04 13.03 26.10
N PRO A 156 -14.42 12.73 24.95
CA PRO A 156 -13.47 11.63 24.83
C PRO A 156 -12.24 11.87 25.69
N GLN A 157 -11.89 10.88 26.52
CA GLN A 157 -10.66 10.86 27.31
C GLN A 157 -9.60 9.96 26.67
N GLY A 158 -10.02 8.92 25.96
CA GLY A 158 -9.15 8.00 25.22
C GLY A 158 -8.53 8.62 23.99
N LEU A 159 -7.29 8.24 23.67
CA LEU A 159 -6.60 8.68 22.46
C LEU A 159 -7.32 8.20 21.21
N CYS A 160 -7.90 6.98 21.20
CA CYS A 160 -8.58 6.47 20.02
C CYS A 160 -9.71 7.40 19.53
N ARG A 161 -10.66 7.77 20.42
CA ARG A 161 -11.76 8.69 20.05
C ARG A 161 -11.26 10.09 19.71
N LYS A 162 -10.22 10.58 20.39
CA LYS A 162 -9.58 11.88 20.07
C LYS A 162 -8.99 11.88 18.65
N GLU A 163 -8.23 10.86 18.29
CA GLU A 163 -7.64 10.73 16.95
C GLU A 163 -8.71 10.55 15.87
N ILE A 164 -9.77 9.78 16.12
CA ILE A 164 -10.95 9.71 15.22
C ILE A 164 -11.53 11.11 14.97
N GLY A 165 -11.68 11.92 16.02
CA GLY A 165 -12.13 13.30 15.92
C GLY A 165 -11.19 14.19 15.09
N LEU A 166 -9.87 14.05 15.30
CA LEU A 166 -8.84 14.79 14.55
C LEU A 166 -8.86 14.43 13.06
N VAL A 167 -8.90 13.13 12.73
CA VAL A 167 -8.99 12.67 11.33
C VAL A 167 -10.28 13.19 10.70
N ARG A 168 -11.42 13.08 11.39
CA ARG A 168 -12.72 13.60 10.91
C ARG A 168 -12.65 15.08 10.56
N GLY A 169 -12.11 15.90 11.47
CA GLY A 169 -11.94 17.34 11.25
C GLY A 169 -11.09 17.65 10.02
N ARG A 170 -9.97 16.94 9.82
CA ARG A 170 -9.10 17.13 8.65
C ARG A 170 -9.75 16.73 7.32
N LEU A 171 -10.67 15.77 7.35
CA LEU A 171 -11.36 15.30 6.15
C LEU A 171 -12.49 16.23 5.70
N THR A 172 -13.28 16.74 6.65
CA THR A 172 -14.44 17.59 6.32
C THR A 172 -14.03 19.04 6.14
N ASP A 173 -13.62 19.68 7.23
CA ASP A 173 -13.21 21.07 7.37
C ASP A 173 -12.77 21.21 8.83
N PRO A 174 -11.49 21.57 9.12
CA PRO A 174 -10.97 21.59 10.49
C PRO A 174 -11.73 22.65 11.32
N PRO A 175 -12.40 22.27 12.43
CA PRO A 175 -13.18 23.23 13.21
C PRO A 175 -12.32 24.32 13.90
N ASP A 176 -11.02 24.08 14.08
CA ASP A 176 -10.18 24.87 15.01
C ASP A 176 -9.00 25.64 14.35
N ASP A 177 -8.67 25.40 13.08
CA ASP A 177 -7.66 26.19 12.33
C ASP A 177 -8.30 26.83 11.08
N PRO A 178 -8.57 28.14 11.08
CA PRO A 178 -9.15 28.82 9.93
C PRO A 178 -8.23 28.87 8.70
N ASN A 179 -6.97 28.44 8.82
CA ASN A 179 -6.01 28.38 7.72
C ASN A 179 -5.82 26.98 7.16
N GLU A 180 -6.31 25.94 7.84
CA GLU A 180 -6.15 24.57 7.35
C GLU A 180 -7.20 24.26 6.26
N LYS A 181 -6.71 23.85 5.09
CA LYS A 181 -7.53 23.46 3.95
C LYS A 181 -8.21 22.11 4.21
N SER A 182 -9.47 21.97 3.77
CA SER A 182 -10.15 20.69 3.70
C SER A 182 -9.37 19.68 2.86
N MET A 183 -9.64 18.39 3.08
CA MET A 183 -9.05 17.34 2.25
C MET A 183 -9.37 17.53 0.77
N LYS A 184 -10.60 17.91 0.43
CA LYS A 184 -11.01 18.21 -0.95
C LYS A 184 -10.13 19.31 -1.56
N GLN A 185 -9.91 20.40 -0.83
CA GLN A 185 -9.07 21.49 -1.33
C GLN A 185 -7.59 21.08 -1.44
N LYS A 186 -7.07 20.26 -0.52
CA LYS A 186 -5.72 19.69 -0.62
C LYS A 186 -5.55 18.82 -1.88
N VAL A 187 -6.57 18.03 -2.24
CA VAL A 187 -6.58 17.23 -3.49
C VAL A 187 -6.64 18.14 -4.73
N ILE A 188 -7.45 19.19 -4.72
CA ILE A 188 -7.49 20.20 -5.79
C ILE A 188 -6.10 20.82 -6.00
N ASP A 189 -5.45 21.27 -4.93
CA ASP A 189 -4.10 21.84 -5.01
C ASP A 189 -3.09 20.84 -5.59
N ALA A 190 -3.20 19.55 -5.24
CA ALA A 190 -2.35 18.49 -5.77
C ALA A 190 -2.57 18.25 -7.27
N ILE A 191 -3.82 18.28 -7.74
CA ILE A 191 -4.18 18.16 -9.15
C ILE A 191 -3.66 19.36 -9.95
N ASP A 192 -3.82 20.58 -9.43
CA ASP A 192 -3.32 21.79 -10.07
C ASP A 192 -1.79 21.75 -10.18
N THR A 193 -1.12 21.34 -9.10
CA THR A 193 0.33 21.16 -9.06
C THR A 193 0.78 20.11 -10.08
N TRP A 194 0.07 19.00 -10.20
CA TRP A 194 0.33 17.99 -11.24
C TRP A 194 0.16 18.60 -12.63
N ARG A 195 -0.98 19.25 -12.94
CA ARG A 195 -1.27 19.85 -14.26
C ARG A 195 -0.19 20.84 -14.71
N ASP A 196 0.30 21.66 -13.78
CA ASP A 196 1.32 22.68 -14.06
C ASP A 196 2.75 22.12 -14.11
N HIS A 197 2.96 20.86 -13.71
CA HIS A 197 4.28 20.27 -13.64
C HIS A 197 4.91 20.09 -15.05
N PRO A 198 6.18 20.48 -15.29
CA PRO A 198 6.82 20.41 -16.61
C PRO A 198 6.80 19.03 -17.29
N ALA A 199 6.79 17.95 -16.50
CA ALA A 199 6.73 16.57 -17.00
C ALA A 199 5.40 16.24 -17.72
N VAL A 200 4.30 16.93 -17.40
CA VAL A 200 2.96 16.62 -17.95
C VAL A 200 2.30 17.81 -18.65
N LYS A 201 2.71 19.03 -18.32
CA LYS A 201 2.26 20.25 -18.99
C LYS A 201 2.51 20.15 -20.49
N ASP A 202 1.48 20.48 -21.27
CA ASP A 202 1.47 20.41 -22.73
C ASP A 202 1.83 19.00 -23.28
N ASN A 203 1.62 17.94 -22.50
CA ASN A 203 1.95 16.55 -22.87
C ASN A 203 0.72 15.67 -23.18
N ASP A 204 -0.49 16.23 -23.16
CA ASP A 204 -1.73 15.45 -23.31
C ASP A 204 -1.88 14.35 -22.25
N ALA A 205 -1.29 14.55 -21.06
CA ALA A 205 -1.28 13.55 -20.00
C ALA A 205 -2.66 13.40 -19.32
N THR A 206 -2.94 12.18 -18.85
CA THR A 206 -4.14 11.83 -18.07
C THR A 206 -3.74 11.51 -16.63
N LEU A 207 -4.57 11.91 -15.66
CA LEU A 207 -4.41 11.56 -14.25
C LEU A 207 -5.58 10.70 -13.78
N PHE A 208 -5.27 9.54 -13.22
CA PHE A 208 -6.20 8.74 -12.43
C PHE A 208 -5.87 8.90 -10.96
N VAL A 209 -6.88 9.16 -10.13
CA VAL A 209 -6.74 9.29 -8.67
C VAL A 209 -7.56 8.20 -8.01
N LEU A 210 -6.91 7.37 -7.20
CA LEU A 210 -7.54 6.28 -6.47
C LEU A 210 -8.06 6.78 -5.12
N GLY A 211 -9.20 6.21 -4.70
CA GLY A 211 -9.60 6.23 -3.29
C GLY A 211 -8.86 5.18 -2.46
N TYR A 212 -9.34 4.94 -1.24
CA TYR A 212 -8.88 3.90 -0.33
C TYR A 212 -10.01 2.90 -0.04
N PRO A 213 -9.72 1.61 0.20
CA PRO A 213 -10.73 0.67 0.63
C PRO A 213 -11.05 0.78 2.12
N GLN A 214 -12.27 0.41 2.48
CA GLN A 214 -12.69 0.22 3.86
C GLN A 214 -11.95 -0.97 4.49
N PHE A 215 -11.67 -0.86 5.78
CA PHE A 215 -10.85 -1.83 6.51
C PHE A 215 -11.65 -3.00 7.08
N PHE A 216 -12.90 -2.75 7.46
CA PHE A 216 -13.65 -3.67 8.31
C PHE A 216 -14.98 -4.08 7.69
N GLU A 217 -15.38 -5.31 7.97
CA GLU A 217 -16.77 -5.74 7.99
C GLU A 217 -17.27 -5.85 9.43
N PHE A 218 -18.56 -6.18 9.61
CA PHE A 218 -19.26 -6.07 10.90
C PHE A 218 -19.62 -7.41 11.57
N ASN A 219 -18.80 -8.46 11.42
CA ASN A 219 -19.01 -9.71 12.17
C ASN A 219 -19.01 -9.43 13.70
N PRO A 220 -20.06 -9.81 14.46
CA PRO A 220 -20.14 -9.56 15.90
C PRO A 220 -19.06 -10.26 16.74
N GLU A 221 -18.52 -11.40 16.29
CA GLU A 221 -17.46 -12.10 17.01
C GLU A 221 -16.21 -11.22 17.19
N CYS A 222 -15.96 -10.34 16.21
CA CYS A 222 -14.85 -9.39 16.24
C CYS A 222 -14.94 -8.38 17.39
N ASP A 223 -16.12 -8.17 17.97
CA ASP A 223 -16.30 -7.20 19.07
C ASP A 223 -15.49 -7.56 20.32
N ASN A 224 -15.06 -8.82 20.44
CA ASN A 224 -14.22 -9.28 21.54
C ASN A 224 -12.76 -9.50 21.15
N TRP A 225 -12.38 -9.21 19.90
CA TRP A 225 -11.00 -9.38 19.43
C TRP A 225 -10.21 -8.09 19.63
N THR A 226 -8.89 -8.22 19.62
CA THR A 226 -7.95 -7.09 19.71
C THR A 226 -6.86 -7.25 18.67
N PHE A 227 -6.48 -6.12 18.06
CA PHE A 227 -5.31 -6.01 17.18
C PHE A 227 -4.13 -5.33 17.88
N SER A 228 -4.26 -5.09 19.19
CA SER A 228 -3.19 -4.52 19.99
C SER A 228 -2.04 -5.51 20.05
N VAL A 229 -0.82 -4.99 20.10
CA VAL A 229 0.32 -5.87 20.23
C VAL A 229 0.32 -6.63 21.53
N VAL A 230 0.97 -7.78 21.50
CA VAL A 230 1.10 -8.69 22.64
C VAL A 230 1.62 -8.03 23.91
N TYR A 231 2.32 -6.91 23.77
CA TYR A 231 2.95 -6.16 24.86
C TYR A 231 2.21 -4.90 25.28
N ALA A 232 1.06 -4.63 24.67
CA ALA A 232 0.22 -3.54 25.10
C ALA A 232 -0.20 -3.78 26.56
N LYS A 233 -0.16 -2.71 27.37
CA LYS A 233 -0.62 -2.76 28.76
C LYS A 233 -2.13 -2.93 28.86
N GLU A 234 -2.83 -2.49 27.81
CA GLU A 234 -4.27 -2.52 27.66
C GLU A 234 -4.59 -2.94 26.23
N TYR A 235 -5.59 -3.81 26.08
CA TYR A 235 -5.97 -4.37 24.79
C TYR A 235 -7.24 -3.69 24.30
N GLN A 236 -7.11 -2.85 23.28
CA GLN A 236 -8.25 -2.21 22.64
C GLN A 236 -9.03 -3.24 21.83
N LYS A 237 -10.33 -3.35 22.11
CA LYS A 237 -11.22 -4.20 21.31
C LYS A 237 -11.57 -3.55 19.99
N VAL A 238 -11.73 -4.37 18.95
CA VAL A 238 -12.19 -3.91 17.63
C VAL A 238 -13.72 -3.94 17.51
N VAL A 239 -14.40 -3.28 18.47
CA VAL A 239 -15.87 -3.22 18.54
C VAL A 239 -16.50 -2.61 17.28
N THR A 240 -17.71 -3.06 16.94
CA THR A 240 -18.48 -2.65 15.75
C THR A 240 -18.53 -1.14 15.58
N ALA A 241 -18.76 -0.39 16.65
CA ALA A 241 -18.82 1.07 16.58
C ALA A 241 -17.47 1.71 16.16
N MET A 242 -16.34 1.19 16.63
CA MET A 242 -15.02 1.67 16.22
C MET A 242 -14.73 1.31 14.75
N ARG A 243 -15.10 0.10 14.33
CA ARG A 243 -15.00 -0.35 12.93
C ARG A 243 -15.82 0.54 12.00
N GLN A 244 -17.02 0.94 12.44
CA GLN A 244 -17.87 1.87 11.68
C GLN A 244 -17.23 3.24 11.57
N ASP A 245 -16.68 3.79 12.66
CA ASP A 245 -15.96 5.08 12.63
C ASP A 245 -14.78 5.03 11.62
N PHE A 246 -14.01 3.94 11.59
CA PHE A 246 -12.93 3.77 10.61
C PHE A 246 -13.44 3.79 9.17
N ASN A 247 -14.49 3.01 8.87
CA ASN A 247 -15.06 2.94 7.53
C ASN A 247 -15.69 4.27 7.10
N ASP A 248 -16.37 4.98 8.01
CA ASP A 248 -16.96 6.30 7.75
C ASP A 248 -15.89 7.34 7.41
N LEU A 249 -14.73 7.30 8.07
CA LEU A 249 -13.60 8.18 7.75
C LEU A 249 -13.01 7.87 6.37
N ILE A 250 -12.92 6.59 5.99
CA ILE A 250 -12.52 6.22 4.62
C ILE A 250 -13.53 6.73 3.60
N ASP A 251 -14.83 6.62 3.88
CA ASP A 251 -15.87 7.14 2.99
C ASP A 251 -15.77 8.67 2.84
N LEU A 252 -15.53 9.41 3.92
CA LEU A 252 -15.29 10.86 3.87
C LEU A 252 -14.06 11.22 3.03
N MET A 253 -12.96 10.48 3.18
CA MET A 253 -11.76 10.65 2.35
C MET A 253 -12.07 10.41 0.86
N ASN A 254 -12.76 9.31 0.55
CA ASN A 254 -13.12 8.95 -0.82
C ASN A 254 -14.07 9.96 -1.47
N VAL A 255 -15.04 10.47 -0.72
CA VAL A 255 -15.92 11.55 -1.18
C VAL A 255 -15.10 12.81 -1.49
N ALA A 256 -14.19 13.21 -0.61
CA ALA A 256 -13.36 14.39 -0.83
C ALA A 256 -12.48 14.26 -2.08
N ILE A 257 -11.86 13.09 -2.29
CA ILE A 257 -11.05 12.80 -3.48
C ILE A 257 -11.92 12.84 -4.74
N ARG A 258 -13.04 12.11 -4.74
CA ARG A 258 -13.95 12.05 -5.90
C ARG A 258 -14.47 13.43 -6.27
N ASP A 259 -14.99 14.17 -5.30
CA ASP A 259 -15.54 15.50 -5.52
C ASP A 259 -14.49 16.51 -6.03
N ALA A 260 -13.23 16.39 -5.58
CA ALA A 260 -12.13 17.20 -6.09
C ALA A 260 -11.84 16.88 -7.56
N VAL A 261 -11.75 15.60 -7.91
CA VAL A 261 -11.43 15.13 -9.27
C VAL A 261 -12.56 15.45 -10.25
N GLU A 262 -13.79 15.07 -9.92
CA GLU A 262 -14.97 15.26 -10.77
C GLU A 262 -15.36 16.73 -10.90
N GLY A 263 -15.01 17.57 -9.92
CA GLY A 263 -15.26 19.01 -9.93
C GLY A 263 -14.59 19.76 -11.09
N TYR A 264 -13.52 19.22 -11.67
CA TYR A 264 -12.88 19.80 -12.87
C TYR A 264 -13.69 19.59 -14.15
N ASN A 265 -14.62 18.63 -14.16
CA ASN A 265 -15.38 18.23 -15.35
C ASN A 265 -14.47 17.99 -16.59
N ASP A 266 -13.34 17.31 -16.37
CA ASP A 266 -12.33 17.01 -17.39
C ASP A 266 -12.19 15.50 -17.55
N VAL A 267 -12.38 15.01 -18.78
CA VAL A 267 -12.26 13.58 -19.11
C VAL A 267 -10.84 13.02 -18.89
N LYS A 268 -9.82 13.88 -18.75
CA LYS A 268 -8.44 13.47 -18.44
C LYS A 268 -8.15 13.37 -16.95
N LEU A 269 -9.10 13.74 -16.10
CA LEU A 269 -9.04 13.51 -14.66
C LEU A 269 -10.09 12.47 -14.29
N GLN A 270 -9.67 11.37 -13.70
CA GLN A 270 -10.55 10.23 -13.44
C GLN A 270 -10.39 9.77 -12.00
N TYR A 271 -11.49 9.63 -11.28
CA TYR A 271 -11.52 8.97 -9.98
C TYR A 271 -11.70 7.45 -10.18
N ILE A 272 -10.99 6.64 -9.39
CA ILE A 272 -11.20 5.19 -9.32
C ILE A 272 -11.57 4.81 -7.89
N ASP A 273 -12.78 4.29 -7.71
CA ASP A 273 -13.17 3.62 -6.47
C ASP A 273 -12.61 2.20 -6.45
N ILE A 274 -11.65 1.97 -5.56
CA ILE A 274 -11.02 0.66 -5.34
C ILE A 274 -11.59 -0.08 -4.12
N ASN A 275 -12.59 0.46 -3.43
CA ASN A 275 -13.12 -0.15 -2.20
C ASN A 275 -13.63 -1.58 -2.42
N SER A 276 -14.22 -1.82 -3.59
CA SER A 276 -14.71 -3.15 -3.96
C SER A 276 -13.61 -4.21 -4.09
N ALA A 277 -12.33 -3.83 -4.19
CA ALA A 277 -11.21 -4.77 -4.21
C ALA A 277 -11.12 -5.58 -2.92
N MET A 278 -11.56 -5.03 -1.77
CA MET A 278 -11.45 -5.72 -0.48
C MET A 278 -12.71 -6.48 -0.08
N LYS A 279 -13.75 -6.50 -0.92
CA LYS A 279 -15.03 -7.16 -0.58
C LYS A 279 -14.83 -8.65 -0.35
N GLY A 280 -15.25 -9.15 0.81
CA GLY A 280 -15.05 -10.56 1.21
C GLY A 280 -13.67 -10.82 1.81
N HIS A 281 -12.82 -9.78 1.91
CA HIS A 281 -11.43 -9.87 2.34
C HIS A 281 -11.03 -8.77 3.34
N ARG A 282 -12.01 -8.08 3.93
CA ARG A 282 -11.78 -7.10 5.00
C ARG A 282 -11.47 -7.80 6.32
N PHE A 283 -10.98 -7.03 7.29
CA PHE A 283 -10.99 -7.50 8.66
C PHE A 283 -12.42 -7.75 9.12
N CYS A 284 -12.63 -8.76 9.95
CA CYS A 284 -13.92 -9.10 10.55
C CYS A 284 -15.03 -9.43 9.54
N GLU A 285 -14.69 -10.01 8.38
CA GLU A 285 -15.68 -10.60 7.46
C GLU A 285 -16.42 -11.79 8.14
N PRO A 286 -17.71 -12.01 7.81
CA PRO A 286 -18.44 -13.16 8.32
C PRO A 286 -17.77 -14.48 7.94
N GLY A 287 -17.52 -15.35 8.93
CA GLY A 287 -16.92 -16.67 8.72
C GLY A 287 -15.39 -16.71 8.77
N HIS A 288 -14.71 -15.56 8.88
CA HIS A 288 -13.26 -15.55 9.08
C HIS A 288 -12.95 -15.79 10.57
N SER A 289 -11.94 -16.61 10.86
CA SER A 289 -11.49 -16.87 12.22
C SER A 289 -10.66 -15.71 12.78
N ARG A 290 -10.39 -15.73 14.09
CA ARG A 290 -9.48 -14.77 14.73
C ARG A 290 -8.05 -14.89 14.19
N GLN A 291 -7.61 -16.11 13.84
CA GLN A 291 -6.28 -16.32 13.25
C GLN A 291 -6.18 -15.74 11.85
N ALA A 292 -7.26 -15.83 11.05
CA ALA A 292 -7.34 -15.24 9.72
C ALA A 292 -7.23 -13.70 9.73
N GLN A 293 -7.49 -13.05 10.87
CA GLN A 293 -7.25 -11.61 11.05
C GLN A 293 -5.77 -11.26 11.18
N PHE A 294 -4.89 -12.25 11.26
CA PHE A 294 -3.45 -12.10 11.23
C PHE A 294 -2.90 -12.60 9.89
N ASN A 295 -1.60 -12.42 9.64
CA ASN A 295 -0.96 -12.75 8.35
C ASN A 295 -0.84 -14.26 8.03
N SER A 296 -1.75 -15.10 8.52
CA SER A 296 -1.73 -16.57 8.50
C SER A 296 -2.29 -17.22 7.24
N GLY A 297 -2.93 -16.44 6.36
CA GLY A 297 -3.58 -16.92 5.15
C GLY A 297 -3.92 -15.80 4.18
N ASP A 298 -4.87 -16.06 3.29
CA ASP A 298 -5.30 -15.12 2.23
C ASP A 298 -6.78 -14.70 2.35
N ASP A 299 -7.42 -15.03 3.48
CA ASP A 299 -8.80 -14.64 3.76
C ASP A 299 -8.90 -13.13 3.91
N VAL A 300 -7.95 -12.50 4.62
CA VAL A 300 -7.88 -11.06 4.81
C VAL A 300 -6.78 -10.47 3.92
N TRP A 301 -7.13 -9.45 3.14
CA TRP A 301 -6.22 -8.80 2.18
C TRP A 301 -5.54 -7.54 2.72
N LEU A 302 -5.50 -7.43 4.04
CA LEU A 302 -4.85 -6.35 4.78
C LEU A 302 -3.90 -6.98 5.80
N TRP A 303 -2.69 -6.46 5.90
CA TRP A 303 -1.72 -7.01 6.84
C TRP A 303 -2.10 -6.68 8.29
N ASN A 304 -1.88 -7.63 9.20
CA ASN A 304 -1.98 -7.43 10.63
C ASN A 304 -1.10 -8.44 11.37
N SER A 305 -0.19 -7.94 12.18
CA SER A 305 0.72 -8.77 12.96
C SER A 305 1.00 -8.16 14.32
N PRO A 306 0.29 -8.62 15.35
CA PRO A 306 0.53 -8.18 16.72
C PRO A 306 1.83 -8.75 17.33
N GLY A 307 2.48 -9.72 16.67
CA GLY A 307 3.74 -10.29 17.13
C GLY A 307 4.34 -11.27 16.10
N ARG A 308 5.67 -11.39 16.08
CA ARG A 308 6.42 -12.14 15.07
C ARG A 308 6.57 -13.63 15.39
N TRP A 309 6.97 -13.91 16.63
CA TRP A 309 7.45 -15.23 17.03
C TRP A 309 6.41 -15.95 17.87
N TYR A 310 6.08 -17.19 17.48
CA TYR A 310 5.22 -18.08 18.26
C TYR A 310 6.03 -19.31 18.61
N THR A 311 6.18 -19.62 19.88
CA THR A 311 6.82 -20.87 20.32
C THR A 311 5.79 -21.73 21.01
N ILE A 312 5.42 -22.84 20.38
CA ILE A 312 4.49 -23.82 20.93
C ILE A 312 5.27 -24.97 21.53
N LYS A 313 4.95 -25.29 22.78
CA LYS A 313 5.41 -26.49 23.46
C LYS A 313 4.21 -27.41 23.66
N ALA A 314 4.33 -28.67 23.22
CA ALA A 314 3.32 -29.70 23.42
C ALA A 314 4.00 -30.96 23.95
N GLY A 315 3.91 -31.19 25.27
CA GLY A 315 4.69 -32.24 25.94
C GLY A 315 6.20 -31.99 25.83
N ASP A 316 6.92 -32.91 25.20
CA ASP A 316 8.38 -32.81 24.98
C ASP A 316 8.74 -32.10 23.66
N GLU A 317 7.78 -31.86 22.77
CA GLU A 317 8.01 -31.17 21.50
C GLU A 317 7.95 -29.66 21.66
N THR A 318 8.82 -28.94 20.94
CA THR A 318 8.83 -27.48 20.89
C THR A 318 9.07 -27.03 19.46
N THR A 319 8.18 -26.17 18.96
CA THR A 319 8.23 -25.62 17.60
C THR A 319 8.11 -24.10 17.66
N THR A 320 8.99 -23.41 16.94
CA THR A 320 8.95 -21.95 16.81
C THR A 320 8.60 -21.58 15.38
N TYR A 321 7.62 -20.68 15.24
CA TYR A 321 7.11 -20.16 13.98
C TYR A 321 7.55 -18.70 13.80
N ASP A 322 8.00 -18.36 12.60
CA ASP A 322 8.32 -16.98 12.18
C ASP A 322 7.25 -16.48 11.20
N THR A 323 6.33 -15.66 11.70
CA THR A 323 5.20 -15.18 10.88
C THR A 323 5.60 -14.22 9.77
N VAL A 324 6.80 -13.63 9.82
CA VAL A 324 7.33 -12.86 8.68
C VAL A 324 7.67 -13.78 7.51
N GLY A 325 7.99 -15.05 7.77
CA GLY A 325 8.21 -16.08 6.75
C GLY A 325 6.92 -16.72 6.21
N GLY A 326 5.74 -16.29 6.68
CA GLY A 326 4.48 -16.95 6.37
C GLY A 326 4.29 -18.29 7.11
N ASP A 327 5.11 -18.55 8.14
CA ASP A 327 5.01 -19.77 8.95
C ASP A 327 4.15 -19.49 10.18
N PHE A 328 3.07 -20.26 10.34
CA PHE A 328 2.07 -20.05 11.39
C PHE A 328 1.73 -21.39 12.07
N PRO A 329 1.42 -21.34 13.38
CA PRO A 329 0.83 -22.48 14.08
C PRO A 329 -0.41 -23.04 13.38
N PRO A 330 -0.66 -24.35 13.48
CA PRO A 330 -1.96 -24.94 13.10
C PRO A 330 -3.12 -24.22 13.78
N GLU A 331 -4.21 -24.00 13.03
CA GLU A 331 -5.35 -23.17 13.47
C GLU A 331 -6.05 -23.72 14.72
N ASP A 332 -6.21 -25.04 14.79
CA ASP A 332 -6.81 -25.72 15.94
C ASP A 332 -5.98 -25.53 17.22
N VAL A 333 -4.66 -25.65 17.11
CA VAL A 333 -3.75 -25.44 18.23
C VAL A 333 -3.73 -23.96 18.64
N PHE A 334 -3.67 -23.06 17.67
CA PHE A 334 -3.65 -21.61 17.93
C PHE A 334 -4.94 -21.14 18.58
N GLY A 335 -6.09 -21.55 18.03
CA GLY A 335 -7.41 -21.22 18.55
C GLY A 335 -7.64 -21.73 19.97
N ALA A 336 -7.14 -22.92 20.29
CA ALA A 336 -7.23 -23.47 21.65
C ALA A 336 -6.34 -22.76 22.69
N LEU A 337 -5.44 -21.86 22.26
CA LEU A 337 -4.49 -21.16 23.14
C LEU A 337 -4.78 -19.66 23.26
N LEU A 338 -5.15 -19.00 22.15
CA LEU A 338 -5.17 -17.55 22.03
C LEU A 338 -6.05 -16.82 23.06
N ASP A 339 -7.15 -17.45 23.50
CA ASP A 339 -8.10 -16.88 24.47
C ASP A 339 -7.76 -17.22 25.93
N HIS A 340 -6.63 -17.88 26.18
CA HIS A 340 -6.23 -18.39 27.50
C HIS A 340 -4.84 -17.87 27.93
N PRO A 341 -4.66 -16.55 28.09
CA PRO A 341 -3.39 -15.99 28.57
C PRO A 341 -3.12 -16.40 30.02
N ILE A 342 -1.87 -16.72 30.32
CA ILE A 342 -1.39 -16.94 31.68
C ILE A 342 -0.64 -15.69 32.16
N GLY A 343 -1.23 -15.00 33.14
CA GLY A 343 -0.64 -13.79 33.71
C GLY A 343 -0.51 -12.66 32.69
N SER A 344 0.23 -11.62 33.08
CA SER A 344 0.48 -10.45 32.24
C SER A 344 1.72 -10.65 31.35
N PRO A 345 1.84 -9.90 30.23
CA PRO A 345 3.05 -9.92 29.41
C PRO A 345 4.30 -9.63 30.24
N LYS A 346 5.38 -10.38 30.00
CA LYS A 346 6.69 -10.23 30.67
C LYS A 346 7.73 -9.70 29.68
N GLU A 347 8.69 -8.93 30.19
CA GLU A 347 9.86 -8.51 29.41
C GLU A 347 10.97 -9.57 29.54
N VAL A 348 11.46 -10.08 28.41
CA VAL A 348 12.53 -11.07 28.30
C VAL A 348 13.50 -10.62 27.20
N ASP A 349 14.74 -10.30 27.58
CA ASP A 349 15.80 -9.85 26.68
C ASP A 349 15.42 -8.65 25.80
N GLY A 350 14.70 -7.67 26.38
CA GLY A 350 14.21 -6.49 25.67
C GLY A 350 13.06 -6.77 24.70
N CYS A 351 12.54 -7.99 24.68
CA CYS A 351 11.32 -8.37 23.99
C CYS A 351 10.18 -8.51 24.99
N SER A 352 8.95 -8.37 24.53
CA SER A 352 7.79 -8.75 25.32
C SER A 352 7.29 -10.12 24.91
N VAL A 353 6.86 -10.89 25.91
CA VAL A 353 6.38 -12.26 25.75
C VAL A 353 5.08 -12.41 26.54
N GLN A 354 4.02 -12.82 25.85
CA GLN A 354 2.78 -13.30 26.47
C GLN A 354 2.75 -14.83 26.40
N THR A 355 2.45 -15.48 27.52
CA THR A 355 2.28 -16.94 27.58
C THR A 355 0.80 -17.29 27.57
N TYR A 356 0.45 -18.37 26.89
CA TYR A 356 -0.88 -18.95 26.79
C TYR A 356 -0.82 -20.43 27.14
N GLN A 357 -1.91 -20.99 27.67
CA GLN A 357 -2.01 -22.42 27.98
C GLN A 357 -3.38 -22.96 27.62
N ASN A 358 -3.38 -24.15 27.04
CA ASN A 358 -4.60 -24.81 26.65
C ASN A 358 -5.31 -25.33 27.92
N PRO A 359 -6.55 -24.91 28.20
CA PRO A 359 -7.26 -25.33 29.41
C PRO A 359 -7.63 -26.82 29.40
N GLU A 360 -7.78 -27.43 28.22
CA GLU A 360 -8.09 -28.85 28.06
C GLU A 360 -6.82 -29.73 28.08
N ASN A 361 -5.66 -29.15 27.72
CA ASN A 361 -4.37 -29.81 27.75
C ASN A 361 -3.27 -28.89 28.32
N PRO A 362 -3.08 -28.86 29.66
CA PRO A 362 -2.12 -27.96 30.31
C PRO A 362 -0.65 -28.15 29.91
N ASP A 363 -0.28 -29.30 29.33
CA ASP A 363 1.06 -29.55 28.80
C ASP A 363 1.31 -28.87 27.44
N THR A 364 0.27 -28.24 26.86
CA THR A 364 0.36 -27.42 25.65
C THR A 364 0.35 -25.94 26.00
N THR A 365 1.44 -25.25 25.69
CA THR A 365 1.61 -23.82 25.93
C THR A 365 2.12 -23.10 24.69
N MET A 366 1.79 -21.83 24.55
CA MET A 366 2.34 -20.95 23.52
C MET A 366 2.97 -19.72 24.16
N GLU A 367 4.19 -19.40 23.77
CA GLU A 367 4.77 -18.07 23.99
C GLU A 367 4.66 -17.26 22.71
N TRP A 368 4.00 -16.11 22.80
CA TRP A 368 3.91 -15.13 21.71
C TRP A 368 4.82 -13.96 22.02
N LYS A 369 5.86 -13.80 21.20
CA LYS A 369 6.97 -12.88 21.44
C LYS A 369 7.04 -11.80 20.35
N ALA A 370 7.22 -10.57 20.81
CA ALA A 370 7.46 -9.40 19.96
C ALA A 370 8.64 -8.61 20.51
N CYS A 371 9.65 -8.39 19.67
CA CYS A 371 10.83 -7.61 20.04
C CYS A 371 10.86 -6.29 19.27
N PRO A 372 11.15 -5.13 19.89
CA PRO A 372 11.25 -3.87 19.16
C PRO A 372 12.15 -3.94 17.92
N GLN A 373 13.30 -4.64 17.99
CA GLN A 373 14.20 -4.80 16.85
C GLN A 373 13.61 -5.55 15.66
N ASP A 374 12.58 -6.39 15.84
CA ASP A 374 11.87 -7.04 14.74
C ASP A 374 11.05 -6.04 13.91
N TYR A 375 10.80 -4.85 14.45
CA TYR A 375 9.97 -3.80 13.86
C TYR A 375 10.77 -2.52 13.48
N VAL A 376 12.09 -2.49 13.73
CA VAL A 376 12.94 -1.27 13.59
C VAL A 376 13.51 -1.06 12.17
N LEU A 377 13.29 -1.95 11.21
CA LEU A 377 14.01 -1.90 9.93
C LEU A 377 13.35 -1.07 8.82
N ALA A 378 12.73 0.07 9.14
CA ALA A 378 12.21 0.98 8.12
C ALA A 378 12.29 2.46 8.47
N GLY A 379 13.50 3.01 8.37
CA GLY A 379 13.78 4.16 7.52
C GLY A 379 13.01 5.48 7.67
N SER A 380 12.06 5.64 8.58
CA SER A 380 11.46 6.94 8.89
C SER A 380 12.34 7.61 9.94
N ALA A 381 13.28 8.41 9.47
CA ALA A 381 13.98 9.39 10.29
C ALA A 381 12.95 10.22 11.10
N GLY A 382 12.70 9.81 12.34
CA GLY A 382 11.90 10.56 13.31
C GLY A 382 10.40 10.30 13.41
N ARG A 383 9.83 9.24 12.80
CA ARG A 383 8.44 8.82 13.11
C ARG A 383 8.36 7.30 13.21
N PRO A 384 7.85 6.69 14.29
CA PRO A 384 7.78 5.23 14.41
C PRO A 384 6.62 4.69 13.55
N ALA A 385 6.84 4.61 12.23
CA ALA A 385 6.00 3.82 11.34
C ALA A 385 6.63 2.43 11.23
N SER A 386 6.24 1.55 12.15
CA SER A 386 6.70 0.16 12.16
C SER A 386 6.21 -0.52 10.88
N VAL A 387 7.12 -0.91 9.98
CA VAL A 387 6.77 -1.63 8.73
C VAL A 387 6.13 -2.99 8.97
N SER A 388 6.14 -3.49 10.21
CA SER A 388 5.37 -4.69 10.57
C SER A 388 3.97 -4.39 11.16
N ARG A 389 3.37 -3.22 10.85
CA ARG A 389 2.02 -2.79 11.29
C ARG A 389 1.29 -2.02 10.20
N THR A 390 0.72 -2.79 9.29
CA THR A 390 0.34 -2.31 7.96
C THR A 390 -1.16 -2.47 7.79
N LEU A 391 -1.95 -1.44 8.06
CA LEU A 391 -3.26 -1.30 7.42
C LEU A 391 -3.06 -1.05 5.91
N HIS A 392 -2.39 -1.98 5.24
CA HIS A 392 -1.97 -1.93 3.84
C HIS A 392 -2.31 -3.25 3.16
N PRO A 393 -2.51 -3.22 1.84
CA PRO A 393 -2.87 -4.42 1.09
C PRO A 393 -1.82 -5.52 1.15
N THR A 394 -2.28 -6.77 1.21
CA THR A 394 -1.45 -7.94 0.91
C THR A 394 -1.09 -7.98 -0.58
N GLN A 395 -0.29 -8.96 -0.99
CA GLN A 395 -0.06 -9.20 -2.42
C GLN A 395 -1.39 -9.44 -3.17
N SER A 396 -2.32 -10.21 -2.59
CA SER A 396 -3.64 -10.45 -3.16
C SER A 396 -4.50 -9.18 -3.14
N GLY A 397 -4.44 -8.38 -2.07
CA GLY A 397 -5.09 -7.07 -2.02
C GLY A 397 -4.62 -6.12 -3.11
N HIS A 398 -3.31 -6.01 -3.32
CA HIS A 398 -2.74 -5.21 -4.42
C HIS A 398 -3.13 -5.75 -5.80
N LYS A 399 -3.22 -7.07 -5.97
CA LYS A 399 -3.73 -7.67 -7.20
C LYS A 399 -5.19 -7.26 -7.43
N GLY A 400 -6.05 -7.36 -6.42
CA GLY A 400 -7.46 -6.96 -6.53
C GLY A 400 -7.63 -5.47 -6.89
N MET A 401 -6.87 -4.58 -6.24
CA MET A 401 -6.82 -3.15 -6.58
C MET A 401 -6.34 -2.94 -8.02
N GLY A 402 -5.23 -3.59 -8.41
CA GLY A 402 -4.67 -3.51 -9.75
C GLY A 402 -5.65 -3.97 -10.83
N ASP A 403 -6.41 -5.04 -10.59
CA ASP A 403 -7.43 -5.55 -11.51
C ASP A 403 -8.55 -4.51 -11.78
N ILE A 404 -8.99 -3.76 -10.75
CA ILE A 404 -9.94 -2.64 -10.91
C ILE A 404 -9.33 -1.53 -11.76
N VAL A 405 -8.08 -1.14 -11.50
CA VAL A 405 -7.39 -0.09 -12.27
C VAL A 405 -7.24 -0.51 -13.73
N ILE A 406 -6.81 -1.76 -13.99
CA ILE A 406 -6.69 -2.33 -15.34
C ILE A 406 -8.04 -2.29 -16.06
N GLN A 407 -9.11 -2.73 -15.40
CA GLN A 407 -10.47 -2.68 -15.95
C GLN A 407 -10.86 -1.25 -16.33
N ARG A 408 -10.57 -0.27 -15.46
CA ARG A 408 -10.87 1.13 -15.74
C ARG A 408 -10.06 1.68 -16.91
N LEU A 409 -8.77 1.33 -17.02
CA LEU A 409 -7.93 1.74 -18.15
C LEU A 409 -8.41 1.14 -19.47
N LYS A 410 -8.83 -0.12 -19.48
CA LYS A 410 -9.44 -0.76 -20.66
C LYS A 410 -10.70 -0.02 -21.11
N GLU A 411 -11.56 0.38 -20.19
CA GLU A 411 -12.76 1.17 -20.50
C GLU A 411 -12.44 2.58 -20.99
N TYR A 412 -11.37 3.19 -20.47
CA TYR A 412 -10.95 4.54 -20.84
C TYR A 412 -10.37 4.59 -22.25
N TYR A 413 -9.49 3.65 -22.58
CA TYR A 413 -8.86 3.53 -23.90
C TYR A 413 -9.70 2.74 -24.92
N GLY A 414 -10.97 2.43 -24.59
CA GLY A 414 -11.92 1.80 -25.52
C GLY A 414 -11.59 0.35 -25.88
N ARG A 415 -10.83 -0.37 -25.05
CA ARG A 415 -10.53 -1.80 -25.21
C ARG A 415 -11.72 -2.68 -24.84
N ILE A 416 -12.58 -2.19 -23.97
CA ILE A 416 -13.84 -2.82 -23.57
C ILE A 416 -14.91 -1.75 -23.40
N CYS A 417 -16.17 -2.14 -23.62
CA CYS A 417 -17.31 -1.27 -23.38
C CYS A 417 -18.08 -1.68 -22.14
N PRO A 418 -18.57 -0.71 -21.35
CA PRO A 418 -19.58 -0.99 -20.34
C PRO A 418 -20.78 -1.70 -20.97
N SER A 419 -21.39 -2.62 -20.22
CA SER A 419 -22.58 -3.35 -20.67
C SER A 419 -23.68 -2.35 -21.08
N GLY A 420 -24.19 -2.46 -22.31
CA GLY A 420 -25.19 -1.54 -22.87
C GLY A 420 -24.63 -0.32 -23.61
N CYS A 421 -23.30 -0.19 -23.75
CA CYS A 421 -22.66 0.92 -24.45
C CYS A 421 -21.88 0.47 -25.70
N SER A 422 -21.79 1.37 -26.68
CA SER A 422 -20.87 1.30 -27.81
C SER A 422 -19.74 2.34 -27.61
N CYS A 423 -18.49 1.92 -27.79
CA CYS A 423 -17.32 2.78 -27.65
C CYS A 423 -16.49 2.69 -28.92
N VAL A 424 -16.24 3.85 -29.53
CA VAL A 424 -15.30 4.00 -30.65
C VAL A 424 -14.30 5.05 -30.21
N GLY A 425 -13.07 4.63 -29.91
CA GLY A 425 -12.07 5.50 -29.27
C GLY A 425 -12.49 5.93 -27.85
N THR A 426 -12.25 7.19 -27.49
CA THR A 426 -12.62 7.76 -26.17
C THR A 426 -14.09 8.14 -26.04
N VAL A 427 -14.88 8.04 -27.12
CA VAL A 427 -16.30 8.43 -27.13
C VAL A 427 -17.17 7.23 -26.74
N LYS A 428 -17.96 7.39 -25.68
CA LYS A 428 -18.94 6.40 -25.21
C LYS A 428 -20.35 6.85 -25.58
N ALA A 429 -21.10 5.98 -26.27
CA ALA A 429 -22.54 6.14 -26.50
C ALA A 429 -23.26 4.98 -25.81
N CYS A 430 -24.05 5.29 -24.78
CA CYS A 430 -24.81 4.31 -24.01
C CYS A 430 -26.31 4.47 -24.32
N GLN A 431 -27.03 3.35 -24.44
CA GLN A 431 -28.49 3.33 -24.68
C GLN A 431 -29.29 3.56 -23.41
#